data_AF-A0A957H113-F1
#
_entry.id   AF-A0A957H113-F1
#
_cell.length_a   1.000
_cell.length_b   1.000
_cell.length_c   1.000
_cell.angle_alpha   90.00
_cell.angle_beta   90.00
_cell.angle_gamma   90.00
#
_symmetry.space_group_name_H-M   'P 1'
#
loop_
_entity.id
_entity.type
_entity.pdbx_description
1 polymer ?
#
loop_
_entity_poly.entity_id
_entity_poly.type
_entity_poly.pdbx_seq_one_letter_code
_entity_poly.pdbx_strand_id
1 'polypeptide(L)'
;MKRYWIALFLMALLAVGCGQLPGNDGQTGNESNEAASAAETDGVARPAGWTEETHSNDAEPNYDVVFPQDQVNQMTITISAENWEAMQTNMTELMGEPGQGGFGGPGGFGGGPPEGFNGQPPEGFEPPEGFEPPEGFQPPAGGQFPGGGGPGDLVSENPMWVEATIEFNGLVWTNVGVRYKGNSSLSSAWRSGDAKMPLKLDFDEFEDDYPEIDNQRFYGFKQLSLANGFSDDSLMRETVAYDLLAEAGLPAAETAFYEILLDHGDGPESLGVYIVVEVVDDTVIDRVFGSDDGNIYEGDGSGVSLAEGTQGQIEGSFLKENNEDEADWSDIEALYEALHADSRTSDPAAWRAELETLFNVPDFLHWLALSAAIQHWDTYGGMTHNFY
;
A
#
# COMPACT_ATOMS: atom_id res chain seq x y z
N MET A 1 33.85 -0.14 4.09
CA MET A 1 32.84 0.60 3.33
C MET A 1 31.70 -0.39 3.15
N LYS A 2 30.64 -0.27 3.95
CA LYS A 2 29.39 -0.98 3.68
C LYS A 2 28.86 -0.43 2.35
N ARG A 3 28.46 -1.31 1.44
CA ARG A 3 27.86 -0.93 0.16
C ARG A 3 26.35 -0.96 0.39
N TYR A 4 25.70 0.18 0.21
CA TYR A 4 24.26 0.31 0.30
C TYR A 4 23.70 0.19 -1.12
N TRP A 5 22.64 -0.59 -1.30
CA TRP A 5 21.94 -0.76 -2.57
C TRP A 5 20.55 -0.15 -2.44
N ILE A 6 20.18 0.74 -3.35
CA ILE A 6 18.82 1.27 -3.44
C ILE A 6 18.13 0.59 -4.63
N ALA A 7 17.04 -0.10 -4.36
CA ALA A 7 16.17 -0.73 -5.34
C ALA A 7 14.75 -0.19 -5.17
N LEU A 8 14.08 0.10 -6.29
CA LEU A 8 12.72 0.64 -6.30
C LEU A 8 11.70 -0.50 -6.46
N PHE A 9 10.66 -0.49 -5.63
CA PHE A 9 9.56 -1.44 -5.62
C PHE A 9 8.26 -0.78 -6.07
N LEU A 10 7.28 -1.51 -6.59
CA LEU A 10 6.00 -0.93 -7.02
C LEU A 10 4.88 -1.15 -5.99
N MET A 11 4.01 -0.15 -5.81
CA MET A 11 2.67 -0.30 -5.26
C MET A 11 1.68 -0.08 -6.43
N ALA A 12 0.78 -1.00 -6.78
CA ALA A 12 -0.06 -0.82 -7.97
C ALA A 12 -1.46 -0.27 -7.62
N LEU A 13 -1.86 0.85 -8.23
CA LEU A 13 -3.26 1.32 -8.29
C LEU A 13 -3.57 1.72 -9.75
N LEU A 14 -4.35 0.89 -10.46
CA LEU A 14 -4.60 1.05 -11.90
C LEU A 14 -6.12 1.03 -12.19
N ALA A 15 -6.59 1.97 -13.03
CA ALA A 15 -8.02 2.08 -13.40
C ALA A 15 -8.22 2.50 -14.86
N VAL A 16 -8.52 1.58 -15.80
CA VAL A 16 -9.17 1.88 -17.12
C VAL A 16 -9.86 0.65 -17.78
N GLY A 17 -11.18 0.76 -18.06
CA GLY A 17 -11.85 0.39 -19.33
C GLY A 17 -12.20 -1.07 -19.66
N CYS A 18 -13.46 -1.46 -19.46
CA CYS A 18 -14.04 -2.82 -19.64
C CYS A 18 -14.32 -3.28 -21.09
N GLY A 19 -14.26 -4.61 -21.29
CA GLY A 19 -14.85 -5.37 -22.40
C GLY A 19 -15.20 -6.80 -21.95
N GLN A 20 -16.43 -7.25 -22.21
CA GLN A 20 -17.16 -8.32 -21.50
C GLN A 20 -17.30 -9.63 -22.33
N LEU A 21 -17.41 -10.80 -21.67
CA LEU A 21 -18.29 -11.99 -21.95
C LEU A 21 -17.74 -13.34 -21.34
N PRO A 22 -18.58 -14.40 -21.13
CA PRO A 22 -18.70 -15.11 -19.83
C PRO A 22 -18.43 -16.64 -19.77
N GLY A 23 -18.19 -17.14 -18.54
CA GLY A 23 -18.88 -18.25 -17.83
C GLY A 23 -18.58 -19.74 -18.13
N ASN A 24 -18.20 -20.56 -17.12
CA ASN A 24 -19.11 -21.44 -16.33
C ASN A 24 -18.41 -22.52 -15.43
N ASP A 25 -18.92 -22.64 -14.19
CA ASP A 25 -19.07 -23.76 -13.21
C ASP A 25 -18.08 -24.95 -13.04
N GLY A 26 -17.74 -25.23 -11.76
CA GLY A 26 -18.17 -26.48 -11.11
C GLY A 26 -17.24 -27.21 -10.10
N GLN A 27 -17.48 -26.99 -8.80
CA GLN A 27 -17.52 -27.92 -7.63
C GLN A 27 -16.30 -28.78 -7.17
N THR A 28 -15.71 -28.45 -6.00
CA THR A 28 -15.86 -29.01 -4.61
C THR A 28 -15.30 -30.41 -4.31
N GLY A 29 -14.45 -30.48 -3.27
CA GLY A 29 -14.13 -31.67 -2.47
C GLY A 29 -13.56 -31.27 -1.10
N ASN A 30 -14.07 -31.87 -0.03
CA ASN A 30 -13.87 -31.54 1.39
C ASN A 30 -13.05 -32.65 2.10
N GLU A 31 -12.73 -32.41 3.39
CA GLU A 31 -12.19 -33.30 4.45
C GLU A 31 -10.67 -33.15 4.71
N SER A 32 -10.14 -33.05 5.93
CA SER A 32 -10.67 -33.08 7.31
C SER A 32 -9.57 -32.66 8.30
N ASN A 33 -9.98 -32.00 9.38
CA ASN A 33 -9.21 -31.40 10.46
C ASN A 33 -8.59 -32.44 11.43
N GLU A 34 -7.28 -32.35 11.71
CA GLU A 34 -6.60 -33.04 12.83
C GLU A 34 -5.92 -32.00 13.72
N ALA A 35 -6.42 -31.86 14.96
CA ALA A 35 -5.91 -30.94 15.97
C ALA A 35 -4.52 -31.38 16.46
N ALA A 36 -3.51 -30.55 16.20
CA ALA A 36 -2.16 -30.70 16.73
C ALA A 36 -1.99 -29.89 18.03
N SER A 37 -1.27 -30.49 18.98
CA SER A 37 -1.05 -30.00 20.34
C SER A 37 -0.16 -28.77 20.38
N ALA A 38 -0.55 -27.78 21.20
CA ALA A 38 0.22 -26.56 21.48
C ALA A 38 1.68 -26.89 21.83
N ALA A 39 2.61 -26.33 21.05
CA ALA A 39 4.03 -26.37 21.32
C ALA A 39 4.36 -25.35 22.42
N GLU A 40 4.91 -25.81 23.54
CA GLU A 40 5.48 -24.94 24.57
C GLU A 40 6.88 -24.50 24.13
N THR A 41 7.02 -23.25 23.71
CA THR A 41 8.31 -22.54 23.67
C THR A 41 8.15 -21.28 24.54
N ASP A 42 9.13 -21.06 25.43
CA ASP A 42 9.22 -19.96 26.43
C ASP A 42 8.36 -19.99 27.70
N GLY A 43 7.71 -21.12 28.01
CA GLY A 43 6.99 -21.29 29.28
C GLY A 43 5.67 -20.51 29.36
N VAL A 44 5.29 -19.86 28.26
CA VAL A 44 3.95 -19.36 27.98
C VAL A 44 3.21 -20.42 27.16
N ALA A 45 1.97 -20.71 27.53
CA ALA A 45 1.16 -21.69 26.81
C ALA A 45 0.58 -21.06 25.54
N ARG A 46 0.93 -21.59 24.36
CA ARG A 46 0.42 -21.12 23.07
C ARG A 46 -1.08 -21.38 22.89
N PRO A 47 -1.80 -20.59 22.06
CA PRO A 47 -3.19 -20.82 21.72
C PRO A 47 -3.48 -22.22 21.17
N ALA A 48 -4.73 -22.67 21.29
CA ALA A 48 -5.14 -23.95 20.74
C ALA A 48 -5.07 -23.95 19.21
N GLY A 49 -4.46 -24.99 18.62
CA GLY A 49 -4.26 -25.08 17.17
C GLY A 49 -2.96 -24.44 16.67
N TRP A 50 -2.17 -23.82 17.56
CA TRP A 50 -0.83 -23.32 17.23
C TRP A 50 0.09 -24.46 16.79
N THR A 51 0.75 -24.27 15.65
CA THR A 51 1.83 -25.14 15.17
C THR A 51 3.00 -24.29 14.69
N GLU A 52 4.20 -24.85 14.72
CA GLU A 52 5.40 -24.18 14.20
C GLU A 52 5.23 -23.77 12.73
N GLU A 53 4.72 -24.68 11.90
CA GLU A 53 4.53 -24.48 10.45
C GLU A 53 3.55 -23.35 10.10
N THR A 54 2.54 -23.10 10.93
CA THR A 54 1.45 -22.20 10.56
C THR A 54 1.37 -20.93 11.39
N HIS A 55 1.96 -20.91 12.59
CA HIS A 55 1.89 -19.80 13.53
C HIS A 55 3.25 -19.25 13.98
N SER A 56 4.36 -19.99 13.82
CA SER A 56 5.67 -19.51 14.28
C SER A 56 6.38 -18.70 13.21
N ASN A 57 7.26 -17.79 13.63
CA ASN A 57 8.28 -17.16 12.80
C ASN A 57 9.48 -18.07 12.49
N ASP A 58 9.56 -19.25 13.12
CA ASP A 58 10.59 -20.25 12.81
C ASP A 58 10.34 -20.98 11.47
N ALA A 59 9.13 -20.87 10.93
CA ALA A 59 8.76 -21.48 9.67
C ALA A 59 8.97 -20.53 8.49
N GLU A 60 9.50 -21.07 7.40
CA GLU A 60 9.61 -20.35 6.12
C GLU A 60 8.22 -19.95 5.61
N PRO A 61 8.06 -18.75 4.99
CA PRO A 61 6.79 -18.31 4.44
C PRO A 61 6.22 -19.29 3.40
N ASN A 62 4.97 -19.71 3.59
CA ASN A 62 4.30 -20.69 2.73
C ASN A 62 3.46 -20.00 1.64
N TYR A 63 4.14 -19.60 0.56
CA TYR A 63 3.51 -18.92 -0.58
C TYR A 63 2.44 -19.76 -1.29
N ASP A 64 2.59 -21.09 -1.37
CA ASP A 64 1.59 -21.94 -2.04
C ASP A 64 0.23 -21.93 -1.32
N VAL A 65 0.22 -21.71 0.01
CA VAL A 65 -0.99 -21.64 0.81
C VAL A 65 -1.59 -20.23 0.85
N VAL A 66 -0.73 -19.22 0.99
CA VAL A 66 -1.15 -17.82 1.20
C VAL A 66 -1.36 -17.07 -0.12
N PHE A 67 -0.58 -17.38 -1.15
CA PHE A 67 -0.65 -16.73 -2.45
C PHE A 67 -0.94 -17.70 -3.61
N PRO A 68 -1.96 -18.59 -3.52
CA PRO A 68 -2.29 -19.49 -4.61
C PRO A 68 -2.89 -18.71 -5.79
N GLN A 69 -2.47 -19.06 -7.01
CA GLN A 69 -2.88 -18.40 -8.24
C GLN A 69 -4.10 -19.05 -8.92
N ASP A 70 -4.53 -20.23 -8.46
CA ASP A 70 -5.54 -21.06 -9.13
C ASP A 70 -6.85 -21.23 -8.33
N GLN A 71 -6.97 -20.55 -7.20
CA GLN A 71 -8.17 -20.57 -6.36
C GLN A 71 -8.45 -19.21 -5.71
N VAL A 72 -9.69 -19.07 -5.23
CA VAL A 72 -10.07 -17.97 -4.32
C VAL A 72 -10.12 -18.57 -2.93
N ASN A 73 -9.25 -18.07 -2.06
CA ASN A 73 -9.22 -18.43 -0.65
C ASN A 73 -10.44 -17.83 0.07
N GLN A 74 -10.81 -18.39 1.23
CA GLN A 74 -11.84 -17.78 2.09
C GLN A 74 -11.24 -17.57 3.48
N MET A 75 -11.40 -16.38 4.02
CA MET A 75 -10.92 -15.99 5.35
C MET A 75 -12.07 -15.34 6.12
N THR A 76 -12.25 -15.76 7.37
CA THR A 76 -13.18 -15.10 8.29
C THR A 76 -12.40 -14.21 9.23
N ILE A 77 -12.84 -12.96 9.36
CA ILE A 77 -12.33 -11.97 10.30
C ILE A 77 -13.43 -11.71 11.32
N THR A 78 -13.17 -12.02 12.58
CA THR A 78 -14.10 -11.77 13.68
C THR A 78 -13.59 -10.63 14.53
N ILE A 79 -14.35 -9.54 14.59
CA ILE A 79 -14.05 -8.35 15.41
C ILE A 79 -15.12 -8.27 16.50
N SER A 80 -14.72 -7.94 17.74
CA SER A 80 -15.73 -7.75 18.79
C SER A 80 -16.63 -6.54 18.45
N ALA A 81 -17.89 -6.55 18.90
CA ALA A 81 -18.79 -5.41 18.66
C ALA A 81 -18.23 -4.09 19.23
N GLU A 82 -17.49 -4.16 20.34
CA GLU A 82 -16.80 -3.02 20.94
C GLU A 82 -15.66 -2.49 20.06
N ASN A 83 -14.80 -3.39 19.56
CA ASN A 83 -13.71 -3.02 18.65
C ASN A 83 -14.24 -2.50 17.32
N TRP A 84 -15.33 -3.07 16.80
CA TRP A 84 -15.98 -2.57 15.61
C TRP A 84 -16.49 -1.15 15.80
N GLU A 85 -17.19 -0.87 16.90
CA GLU A 85 -17.66 0.47 17.26
C GLU A 85 -16.48 1.46 17.42
N ALA A 86 -15.37 1.02 18.01
CA ALA A 86 -14.14 1.81 18.11
C ALA A 86 -13.57 2.16 16.74
N MET A 87 -13.47 1.20 15.81
CA MET A 87 -13.03 1.45 14.43
C MET A 87 -13.94 2.47 13.73
N GLN A 88 -15.26 2.34 13.85
CA GLN A 88 -16.20 3.28 13.22
C GLN A 88 -16.08 4.69 13.81
N THR A 89 -15.87 4.78 15.13
CA THR A 89 -15.68 6.05 15.83
C THR A 89 -14.40 6.74 15.37
N ASN A 90 -13.28 6.01 15.36
CA ASN A 90 -12.00 6.53 14.88
C ASN A 90 -12.11 7.05 13.44
N MET A 91 -12.75 6.30 12.56
CA MET A 91 -12.97 6.72 11.17
C MET A 91 -13.85 7.97 11.06
N THR A 92 -14.87 8.10 11.91
CA THR A 92 -15.73 9.28 11.95
C THR A 92 -14.97 10.50 12.45
N GLU A 93 -14.06 10.33 13.41
CA GLU A 93 -13.19 11.41 13.90
C GLU A 93 -12.19 11.86 12.82
N LEU A 94 -11.63 10.92 12.05
CA LEU A 94 -10.66 11.19 10.98
C LEU A 94 -11.30 11.82 9.73
N MET A 95 -12.47 11.34 9.31
CA MET A 95 -13.03 11.66 7.99
C MET A 95 -14.47 12.17 8.01
N GLY A 96 -15.09 12.27 9.18
CA GLY A 96 -16.51 12.57 9.32
C GLY A 96 -17.41 11.36 9.07
N GLU A 97 -18.72 11.59 9.08
CA GLU A 97 -19.71 10.52 8.94
C GLU A 97 -19.61 9.79 7.59
N PRO A 98 -19.79 8.46 7.56
CA PRO A 98 -19.79 7.69 6.32
C PRO A 98 -20.93 8.14 5.40
N GLY A 99 -20.72 8.05 4.09
CA GLY A 99 -21.71 8.49 3.10
C GLY A 99 -21.84 10.02 2.94
N GLN A 100 -21.10 10.82 3.72
CA GLN A 100 -21.12 12.29 3.64
C GLN A 100 -19.91 12.84 2.87
N GLY A 101 -19.70 12.38 1.63
CA GLY A 101 -18.70 12.96 0.73
C GLY A 101 -19.15 12.91 -0.71
N GLY A 102 -19.53 14.06 -1.28
CA GLY A 102 -19.89 14.17 -2.69
C GLY A 102 -18.68 14.37 -3.58
N PHE A 103 -18.14 13.30 -4.16
CA PHE A 103 -17.55 13.36 -5.50
C PHE A 103 -18.43 12.51 -6.42
N GLY A 104 -18.89 13.09 -7.52
CA GLY A 104 -19.77 12.42 -8.47
C GLY A 104 -19.19 11.07 -8.90
N GLY A 105 -20.04 10.05 -8.97
CA GLY A 105 -19.68 8.65 -9.18
C GLY A 105 -18.77 8.35 -10.39
N PRO A 106 -18.37 7.09 -10.55
CA PRO A 106 -17.32 6.69 -11.48
C PRO A 106 -17.70 7.07 -12.92
N GLY A 107 -17.07 8.14 -13.44
CA GLY A 107 -17.32 8.70 -14.77
C GLY A 107 -17.52 10.21 -14.85
N GLY A 108 -17.47 10.97 -13.75
CA GLY A 108 -17.82 12.40 -13.71
C GLY A 108 -16.68 13.42 -13.75
N PHE A 109 -15.71 13.34 -14.67
CA PHE A 109 -14.77 14.47 -14.91
C PHE A 109 -15.44 15.57 -15.73
N GLY A 110 -16.31 16.36 -15.10
CA GLY A 110 -17.11 17.37 -15.79
C GLY A 110 -17.74 18.41 -14.87
N GLY A 111 -16.94 19.02 -13.99
CA GLY A 111 -17.35 20.21 -13.23
C GLY A 111 -16.70 21.46 -13.80
N GLY A 112 -17.42 22.23 -14.61
CA GLY A 112 -17.04 23.62 -14.87
C GLY A 112 -17.02 24.42 -13.56
N PRO A 113 -16.29 25.56 -13.51
CA PRO A 113 -16.21 26.35 -12.28
C PRO A 113 -17.62 26.77 -11.81
N PRO A 114 -17.83 26.93 -10.49
CA PRO A 114 -19.13 27.30 -9.94
C PRO A 114 -19.66 28.57 -10.60
N GLU A 115 -20.97 28.62 -10.87
CA GLU A 115 -21.62 29.84 -11.33
C GLU A 115 -21.34 30.98 -10.35
N GLY A 116 -20.57 31.99 -10.80
CA GLY A 116 -20.25 33.19 -10.01
C GLY A 116 -18.77 33.50 -9.81
N PHE A 117 -17.83 32.65 -10.26
CA PHE A 117 -16.39 32.96 -10.16
C PHE A 117 -15.98 34.01 -11.21
N ASN A 118 -16.05 35.29 -10.84
CA ASN A 118 -15.84 36.41 -11.77
C ASN A 118 -14.38 36.88 -11.91
N GLY A 119 -13.41 35.98 -11.66
CA GLY A 119 -11.97 36.26 -11.84
C GLY A 119 -11.38 37.31 -10.90
N GLN A 120 -12.05 37.65 -9.80
CA GLN A 120 -11.45 38.49 -8.75
C GLN A 120 -10.64 37.63 -7.78
N PRO A 121 -9.42 38.05 -7.40
CA PRO A 121 -8.67 37.37 -6.36
C PRO A 121 -9.42 37.42 -5.02
N PRO A 122 -9.16 36.47 -4.11
CA PRO A 122 -9.79 36.42 -2.80
C PRO A 122 -9.57 37.71 -1.99
N GLU A 123 -10.52 38.04 -1.13
CA GLU A 123 -10.38 39.16 -0.19
C GLU A 123 -9.12 38.97 0.68
N GLY A 124 -8.22 39.97 0.66
CA GLY A 124 -6.97 39.95 1.43
C GLY A 124 -5.70 39.57 0.64
N PHE A 125 -5.81 39.28 -0.66
CA PHE A 125 -4.62 39.11 -1.51
C PHE A 125 -4.03 40.47 -1.91
N GLU A 126 -2.88 40.83 -1.35
CA GLU A 126 -2.07 41.97 -1.79
C GLU A 126 -0.96 41.47 -2.73
N PRO A 127 -0.96 41.84 -4.03
CA PRO A 127 0.13 41.45 -4.93
C PRO A 127 1.44 42.16 -4.55
N PRO A 128 2.61 41.58 -4.89
CA PRO A 128 3.91 42.18 -4.62
C PRO A 128 4.05 43.58 -5.23
N GLU A 129 4.72 44.48 -4.53
CA GLU A 129 4.95 45.86 -4.99
C GLU A 129 5.66 45.88 -6.37
N GLY A 130 4.98 46.42 -7.39
CA GLY A 130 5.51 46.53 -8.75
C GLY A 130 5.02 45.48 -9.77
N PHE A 131 4.07 44.60 -9.41
CA PHE A 131 3.45 43.69 -10.38
C PHE A 131 2.32 44.38 -11.17
N GLU A 132 2.57 44.66 -12.45
CA GLU A 132 1.52 45.03 -13.42
C GLU A 132 1.35 43.87 -14.43
N PRO A 133 0.21 43.15 -14.45
CA PRO A 133 -0.03 42.15 -15.48
C PRO A 133 -0.17 42.82 -16.86
N PRO A 134 0.33 42.21 -17.95
CA PRO A 134 0.23 42.79 -19.30
C PRO A 134 -1.23 43.01 -19.73
N GLU A 135 -1.51 44.12 -20.42
CA GLU A 135 -2.82 44.37 -21.03
C GLU A 135 -3.19 43.22 -21.98
N GLY A 136 -4.30 42.53 -21.68
CA GLY A 136 -4.85 41.47 -22.52
C GLY A 136 -4.50 40.03 -22.10
N PHE A 137 -3.91 39.81 -20.92
CA PHE A 137 -3.72 38.45 -20.40
C PHE A 137 -5.08 37.77 -20.15
N GLN A 138 -5.38 36.73 -20.94
CA GLN A 138 -6.47 35.78 -20.70
C GLN A 138 -5.84 34.44 -20.31
N PRO A 139 -6.10 33.89 -19.11
CA PRO A 139 -5.62 32.55 -18.78
C PRO A 139 -6.26 31.51 -19.72
N PRO A 140 -5.53 30.45 -20.10
CA PRO A 140 -6.03 29.47 -21.06
C PRO A 140 -7.24 28.74 -20.48
N ALA A 141 -8.36 28.78 -21.21
CA ALA A 141 -9.53 27.97 -20.93
C ALA A 141 -9.26 26.52 -21.37
N GLY A 142 -9.35 25.57 -20.44
CA GLY A 142 -9.46 24.14 -20.76
C GLY A 142 -8.18 23.30 -20.72
N GLY A 143 -7.25 23.60 -19.81
CA GLY A 143 -6.22 22.61 -19.43
C GLY A 143 -6.77 21.66 -18.37
N GLN A 144 -7.13 20.44 -18.75
CA GLN A 144 -7.33 19.34 -17.80
C GLN A 144 -5.96 18.98 -17.22
N PHE A 145 -5.71 19.47 -16.01
CA PHE A 145 -4.73 18.87 -15.11
C PHE A 145 -5.49 17.79 -14.30
N PRO A 146 -4.94 16.58 -14.13
CA PRO A 146 -5.45 15.65 -13.13
C PRO A 146 -5.20 16.32 -11.77
N GLY A 147 -6.25 16.89 -11.18
CA GLY A 147 -6.16 17.53 -9.88
C GLY A 147 -6.06 16.47 -8.80
N GLY A 148 -4.95 16.47 -8.06
CA GLY A 148 -4.90 15.89 -6.72
C GLY A 148 -5.98 16.53 -5.85
N GLY A 149 -6.68 15.71 -5.08
CA GLY A 149 -7.68 16.15 -4.11
C GLY A 149 -7.11 17.17 -3.14
N GLY A 150 -7.98 18.06 -2.64
CA GLY A 150 -7.56 19.10 -1.70
C GLY A 150 -7.03 18.50 -0.38
N PRO A 151 -6.28 19.27 0.42
CA PRO A 151 -5.65 18.79 1.66
C PRO A 151 -6.60 18.25 2.75
N GLY A 152 -7.91 18.35 2.58
CA GLY A 152 -8.92 17.81 3.51
C GLY A 152 -9.61 16.53 3.02
N ASP A 153 -9.13 15.93 1.92
CA ASP A 153 -9.75 14.77 1.28
C ASP A 153 -9.05 13.43 1.53
N LEU A 154 -7.96 13.47 2.28
CA LEU A 154 -7.04 12.36 2.52
C LEU A 154 -6.91 12.12 4.03
N VAL A 155 -6.66 10.87 4.43
CA VAL A 155 -6.54 10.53 5.86
C VAL A 155 -5.27 11.15 6.41
N SER A 156 -5.38 11.93 7.49
CA SER A 156 -4.25 12.68 8.07
C SER A 156 -3.30 11.83 8.91
N GLU A 157 -3.76 10.67 9.36
CA GLU A 157 -3.01 9.69 10.15
C GLU A 157 -3.55 8.29 9.87
N ASN A 158 -2.79 7.26 10.23
CA ASN A 158 -3.22 5.88 10.06
C ASN A 158 -4.44 5.55 10.95
N PRO A 159 -5.49 4.90 10.42
CA PRO A 159 -6.58 4.38 11.24
C PRO A 159 -6.07 3.43 12.32
N MET A 160 -6.79 3.37 13.44
CA MET A 160 -6.37 2.56 14.59
C MET A 160 -6.36 1.05 14.33
N TRP A 161 -5.45 0.35 14.99
CA TRP A 161 -5.50 -1.10 15.15
C TRP A 161 -6.53 -1.50 16.20
N VAL A 162 -7.23 -2.61 15.96
CA VAL A 162 -8.04 -3.31 16.95
C VAL A 162 -7.80 -4.81 16.89
N GLU A 163 -8.06 -5.50 17.99
CA GLU A 163 -7.96 -6.95 18.06
C GLU A 163 -9.07 -7.64 17.25
N ALA A 164 -8.68 -8.68 16.53
CA ALA A 164 -9.54 -9.59 15.80
C ALA A 164 -9.10 -11.05 15.97
N THR A 165 -9.98 -11.97 15.58
CA THR A 165 -9.68 -13.39 15.38
C THR A 165 -9.79 -13.71 13.89
N ILE A 166 -8.78 -14.36 13.34
CA ILE A 166 -8.77 -14.79 11.94
C ILE A 166 -8.96 -16.29 11.87
N GLU A 167 -9.92 -16.75 11.07
CA GLU A 167 -10.09 -18.16 10.76
C GLU A 167 -9.78 -18.43 9.28
N PHE A 168 -8.91 -19.41 9.04
CA PHE A 168 -8.50 -19.79 7.69
C PHE A 168 -8.08 -21.26 7.66
N ASN A 169 -8.56 -22.02 6.67
CA ASN A 169 -8.29 -23.46 6.52
C ASN A 169 -8.55 -24.29 7.79
N GLY A 170 -9.53 -23.89 8.61
CA GLY A 170 -9.89 -24.58 9.85
C GLY A 170 -8.94 -24.33 11.03
N LEU A 171 -7.97 -23.44 10.86
CA LEU A 171 -7.07 -22.93 11.90
C LEU A 171 -7.52 -21.52 12.34
N VAL A 172 -7.03 -21.10 13.51
CA VAL A 172 -7.45 -19.86 14.18
C VAL A 172 -6.23 -19.10 14.68
N TRP A 173 -6.13 -17.83 14.30
CA TRP A 173 -5.16 -16.87 14.83
C TRP A 173 -5.91 -15.88 15.72
N THR A 174 -5.56 -15.85 17.01
CA THR A 174 -6.17 -14.97 18.00
C THR A 174 -5.36 -13.68 18.14
N ASN A 175 -6.00 -12.63 18.64
CA ASN A 175 -5.37 -11.34 18.97
C ASN A 175 -4.57 -10.73 17.80
N VAL A 176 -5.07 -10.93 16.57
CA VAL A 176 -4.50 -10.33 15.36
C VAL A 176 -4.91 -8.87 15.30
N GLY A 177 -3.97 -7.99 14.98
CA GLY A 177 -4.22 -6.60 14.60
C GLY A 177 -4.99 -6.52 13.29
N VAL A 178 -6.13 -5.82 13.29
CA VAL A 178 -6.80 -5.37 12.07
C VAL A 178 -7.00 -3.86 12.09
N ARG A 179 -6.70 -3.20 10.97
CA ARG A 179 -7.03 -1.78 10.75
C ARG A 179 -7.47 -1.53 9.32
N TYR A 180 -8.13 -0.39 9.09
CA TYR A 180 -8.30 0.14 7.75
C TYR A 180 -6.99 0.74 7.22
N LYS A 181 -6.77 0.67 5.91
CA LYS A 181 -5.51 1.12 5.29
C LYS A 181 -5.69 1.86 3.96
N GLY A 182 -4.67 2.62 3.60
CA GLY A 182 -4.62 3.37 2.36
C GLY A 182 -5.34 4.71 2.46
N ASN A 183 -5.19 5.49 1.39
CA ASN A 183 -5.66 6.87 1.36
C ASN A 183 -6.91 7.01 0.50
N SER A 184 -6.76 7.11 -0.83
CA SER A 184 -7.91 7.28 -1.74
C SER A 184 -8.88 6.09 -1.75
N SER A 185 -8.37 4.85 -1.65
CA SER A 185 -9.21 3.65 -1.58
C SER A 185 -10.09 3.61 -0.34
N LEU A 186 -9.56 4.10 0.78
CA LEU A 186 -10.26 4.16 2.05
C LEU A 186 -11.23 5.35 2.08
N SER A 187 -10.76 6.54 1.74
CA SER A 187 -11.58 7.76 1.77
C SER A 187 -12.75 7.66 0.79
N SER A 188 -12.54 7.08 -0.39
CA SER A 188 -13.62 6.84 -1.35
C SER A 188 -14.67 5.86 -0.82
N ALA A 189 -14.24 4.72 -0.27
CA ALA A 189 -15.16 3.71 0.26
C ALA A 189 -15.97 4.28 1.45
N TRP A 190 -15.28 4.94 2.40
CA TRP A 190 -15.91 5.55 3.58
C TRP A 190 -16.95 6.61 3.19
N ARG A 191 -16.59 7.52 2.29
CA ARG A 191 -17.48 8.60 1.83
C ARG A 191 -18.64 8.12 0.97
N SER A 192 -18.49 6.97 0.31
CA SER A 192 -19.56 6.33 -0.45
C SER A 192 -20.50 5.50 0.45
N GLY A 193 -20.09 5.25 1.70
CA GLY A 193 -20.80 4.37 2.61
C GLY A 193 -20.69 2.90 2.21
N ASP A 194 -19.62 2.53 1.51
CA ASP A 194 -19.37 1.15 1.08
C ASP A 194 -18.90 0.31 2.26
N ALA A 195 -19.41 -0.91 2.43
CA ALA A 195 -18.95 -1.81 3.48
C ALA A 195 -17.55 -2.39 3.21
N LYS A 196 -17.14 -2.44 1.94
CA LYS A 196 -15.90 -3.07 1.49
C LYS A 196 -14.69 -2.15 1.64
N MET A 197 -14.25 -1.98 2.89
CA MET A 197 -13.08 -1.18 3.23
C MET A 197 -11.77 -1.96 2.99
N PRO A 198 -10.69 -1.30 2.53
CA PRO A 198 -9.36 -1.92 2.49
C PRO A 198 -8.83 -2.17 3.92
N LEU A 199 -8.19 -3.31 4.15
CA LEU A 199 -7.72 -3.76 5.47
C LEU A 199 -6.21 -4.03 5.47
N LYS A 200 -5.56 -3.88 6.61
CA LYS A 200 -4.23 -4.45 6.90
C LYS A 200 -4.39 -5.40 8.09
N LEU A 201 -3.72 -6.54 8.02
CA LEU A 201 -3.61 -7.51 9.12
C LEU A 201 -2.18 -7.54 9.61
N ASP A 202 -2.01 -7.59 10.92
CA ASP A 202 -0.74 -7.82 11.60
C ASP A 202 -0.93 -8.91 12.66
N PHE A 203 -0.24 -10.03 12.50
CA PHE A 203 -0.48 -11.24 13.29
C PHE A 203 0.16 -11.20 14.68
N ASP A 204 1.07 -10.27 14.95
CA ASP A 204 1.75 -10.09 16.24
C ASP A 204 1.67 -8.65 16.79
N GLU A 205 0.90 -7.74 16.18
CA GLU A 205 0.67 -6.34 16.65
C GLU A 205 0.44 -6.20 18.17
N PHE A 206 -0.24 -7.16 18.80
CA PHE A 206 -0.57 -7.12 20.22
C PHE A 206 0.29 -8.08 21.09
N GLU A 207 1.43 -8.55 20.61
CA GLU A 207 2.27 -9.51 21.34
C GLU A 207 2.81 -8.98 22.68
N ASP A 208 3.01 -7.67 22.80
CA ASP A 208 3.40 -7.00 24.05
C ASP A 208 2.34 -7.17 25.16
N ASP A 209 1.06 -7.21 24.77
CA ASP A 209 -0.08 -7.40 25.68
C ASP A 209 -0.44 -8.89 25.85
N TYR A 210 -0.18 -9.71 24.82
CA TYR A 210 -0.49 -11.13 24.76
C TYR A 210 0.77 -11.96 24.43
N PRO A 211 1.64 -12.26 25.43
CA PRO A 211 2.89 -12.96 25.18
C PRO A 211 2.72 -14.38 24.62
N GLU A 212 1.51 -14.96 24.67
CA GLU A 212 1.19 -16.23 24.02
C GLU A 212 1.19 -16.17 22.48
N ILE A 213 1.02 -14.98 21.88
CA ILE A 213 1.12 -14.76 20.44
C ILE A 213 2.48 -14.19 20.02
N ASP A 214 3.47 -14.17 20.92
CA ASP A 214 4.82 -13.70 20.59
C ASP A 214 5.34 -14.33 19.30
N ASN A 215 5.71 -13.49 18.34
CA ASN A 215 6.12 -13.84 17.00
C ASN A 215 5.10 -14.69 16.20
N GLN A 216 3.80 -14.45 16.41
CA GLN A 216 2.75 -15.10 15.65
C GLN A 216 2.82 -14.70 14.17
N ARG A 217 2.73 -15.69 13.28
CA ARG A 217 2.71 -15.54 11.83
C ARG A 217 1.50 -16.21 11.22
N PHE A 218 1.11 -15.77 10.04
CA PHE A 218 0.16 -16.47 9.18
C PHE A 218 0.95 -17.28 8.15
N TYR A 219 1.26 -18.54 8.46
CA TYR A 219 2.12 -19.37 7.61
C TYR A 219 3.43 -18.69 7.20
N GLY A 220 4.13 -18.09 8.18
CA GLY A 220 5.40 -17.39 8.01
C GLY A 220 5.28 -15.90 7.61
N PHE A 221 4.09 -15.38 7.33
CA PHE A 221 3.88 -13.95 7.05
C PHE A 221 3.49 -13.19 8.33
N LYS A 222 4.16 -12.08 8.64
CA LYS A 222 3.83 -11.22 9.78
C LYS A 222 2.60 -10.37 9.49
N GLN A 223 2.50 -9.88 8.26
CA GLN A 223 1.44 -8.95 7.87
C GLN A 223 0.84 -9.32 6.50
N LEU A 224 -0.41 -8.93 6.28
CA LEU A 224 -1.08 -9.02 4.99
C LEU A 224 -1.81 -7.71 4.66
N SER A 225 -1.74 -7.28 3.40
CA SER A 225 -2.46 -6.11 2.89
C SER A 225 -3.65 -6.57 2.05
N LEU A 226 -4.87 -6.16 2.42
CA LEU A 226 -6.12 -6.56 1.76
C LEU A 226 -6.66 -5.37 0.98
N ALA A 227 -6.42 -5.33 -0.32
CA ALA A 227 -6.94 -4.30 -1.21
C ALA A 227 -8.40 -4.59 -1.60
N ASN A 228 -9.25 -3.55 -1.54
CA ASN A 228 -10.67 -3.65 -1.84
C ASN A 228 -10.99 -3.62 -3.35
N GLY A 229 -9.99 -3.47 -4.22
CA GLY A 229 -10.18 -3.34 -5.67
C GLY A 229 -10.71 -1.97 -6.10
N PHE A 230 -10.43 -0.93 -5.32
CA PHE A 230 -10.89 0.43 -5.61
C PHE A 230 -10.53 0.86 -7.05
N SER A 231 -11.54 1.33 -7.79
CA SER A 231 -11.44 1.72 -9.19
C SER A 231 -10.99 0.63 -10.17
N ASP A 232 -11.07 -0.65 -9.77
CA ASP A 232 -10.75 -1.81 -10.59
C ASP A 232 -11.92 -2.79 -10.69
N ASP A 233 -12.79 -2.61 -11.69
CA ASP A 233 -13.90 -3.53 -11.97
C ASP A 233 -13.46 -4.98 -12.28
N SER A 234 -12.20 -5.21 -12.62
CA SER A 234 -11.67 -6.54 -12.92
C SER A 234 -11.10 -7.25 -11.69
N LEU A 235 -10.73 -6.49 -10.65
CA LEU A 235 -9.91 -6.93 -9.51
C LEU A 235 -8.51 -7.49 -9.89
N MET A 236 -8.14 -7.48 -11.17
CA MET A 236 -6.93 -8.17 -11.65
C MET A 236 -5.76 -7.24 -11.95
N ARG A 237 -5.96 -5.91 -11.97
CA ARG A 237 -4.92 -5.00 -12.48
C ARG A 237 -3.70 -4.98 -11.57
N GLU A 238 -3.89 -5.06 -10.27
CA GLU A 238 -2.80 -5.12 -9.28
C GLU A 238 -2.02 -6.43 -9.41
N THR A 239 -2.70 -7.58 -9.40
CA THR A 239 -2.08 -8.90 -9.63
C THR A 239 -1.29 -8.95 -10.93
N VAL A 240 -1.89 -8.54 -12.05
CA VAL A 240 -1.21 -8.55 -13.35
C VAL A 240 0.00 -7.60 -13.38
N ALA A 241 -0.05 -6.47 -12.67
CA ALA A 241 1.09 -5.56 -12.59
C ALA A 241 2.28 -6.22 -11.86
N TYR A 242 2.03 -6.90 -10.74
CA TYR A 242 3.07 -7.66 -10.03
C TYR A 242 3.58 -8.85 -10.85
N ASP A 243 2.72 -9.60 -11.53
CA ASP A 243 3.12 -10.70 -12.42
C ASP A 243 4.07 -10.20 -13.53
N LEU A 244 3.74 -9.06 -14.14
CA LEU A 244 4.57 -8.46 -15.19
C LEU A 244 5.94 -8.02 -14.64
N LEU A 245 6.00 -7.48 -13.41
CA LEU A 245 7.25 -7.14 -12.75
C LEU A 245 8.09 -8.40 -12.47
N ALA A 246 7.47 -9.44 -11.92
CA ALA A 246 8.14 -10.71 -11.66
C ALA A 246 8.67 -11.37 -12.94
N GLU A 247 7.86 -11.39 -14.02
CA GLU A 247 8.28 -11.90 -15.34
C GLU A 247 9.43 -11.08 -15.94
N ALA A 248 9.46 -9.77 -15.67
CA ALA A 248 10.53 -8.86 -16.03
C ALA A 248 11.82 -9.04 -15.18
N GLY A 249 11.79 -9.90 -14.16
CA GLY A 249 12.89 -10.11 -13.22
C GLY A 249 13.07 -8.96 -12.24
N LEU A 250 12.03 -8.14 -12.04
CA LEU A 250 12.02 -7.04 -11.09
C LEU A 250 11.46 -7.51 -9.74
N PRO A 251 11.85 -6.84 -8.63
CA PRO A 251 11.19 -7.02 -7.34
C PRO A 251 9.67 -6.85 -7.48
N ALA A 252 8.91 -7.84 -6.99
CA ALA A 252 7.46 -7.85 -7.07
C ALA A 252 6.87 -8.60 -5.88
N ALA A 253 5.73 -8.15 -5.37
CA ALA A 253 4.98 -8.80 -4.30
C ALA A 253 4.12 -9.91 -4.91
N GLU A 254 3.88 -10.97 -4.16
CA GLU A 254 2.89 -11.97 -4.53
C GLU A 254 1.48 -11.48 -4.15
N THR A 255 0.49 -11.89 -4.92
CA THR A 255 -0.92 -11.55 -4.65
C THR A 255 -1.82 -12.77 -4.80
N ALA A 256 -2.95 -12.79 -4.09
CA ALA A 256 -3.98 -13.81 -4.26
C ALA A 256 -5.37 -13.27 -3.98
N PHE A 257 -6.38 -14.00 -4.43
CA PHE A 257 -7.78 -13.61 -4.25
C PHE A 257 -8.40 -14.27 -3.03
N TYR A 258 -9.04 -13.48 -2.19
CA TYR A 258 -9.70 -13.96 -0.97
C TYR A 258 -11.14 -13.47 -0.91
N GLU A 259 -12.12 -14.36 -0.72
CA GLU A 259 -13.41 -13.96 -0.17
C GLU A 259 -13.25 -13.68 1.33
N ILE A 260 -13.58 -12.46 1.75
CA ILE A 260 -13.51 -12.05 3.16
C ILE A 260 -14.91 -12.13 3.77
N LEU A 261 -15.04 -12.90 4.84
CA LEU A 261 -16.20 -12.91 5.71
C LEU A 261 -15.89 -12.07 6.94
N LEU A 262 -16.73 -11.11 7.28
CA LEU A 262 -16.60 -10.27 8.48
C LEU A 262 -17.71 -10.60 9.47
N ASP A 263 -17.34 -10.94 10.70
CA ASP A 263 -18.27 -11.08 11.83
C ASP A 263 -17.96 -9.99 12.87
N HIS A 264 -18.94 -9.15 13.15
CA HIS A 264 -18.87 -8.12 14.20
C HIS A 264 -19.95 -8.29 15.29
N GLY A 265 -20.39 -9.53 15.51
CA GLY A 265 -21.32 -9.91 16.59
C GLY A 265 -22.68 -10.44 16.13
N ASP A 266 -22.99 -10.36 14.83
CA ASP A 266 -24.25 -10.82 14.23
C ASP A 266 -24.07 -12.06 13.34
N GLY A 267 -22.86 -12.63 13.30
CA GLY A 267 -22.46 -13.72 12.42
C GLY A 267 -21.69 -13.23 11.19
N PRO A 268 -21.01 -14.14 10.47
CA PRO A 268 -20.16 -13.78 9.35
C PRO A 268 -20.98 -13.33 8.12
N GLU A 269 -20.66 -12.16 7.59
CA GLU A 269 -21.20 -11.60 6.35
C GLU A 269 -20.08 -11.46 5.30
N SER A 270 -20.37 -11.79 4.04
CA SER A 270 -19.37 -11.66 2.96
C SER A 270 -19.20 -10.18 2.56
N LEU A 271 -17.96 -9.68 2.64
CA LEU A 271 -17.53 -8.40 2.08
C LEU A 271 -17.15 -8.51 0.59
N GLY A 272 -17.19 -9.72 0.04
CA GLY A 272 -16.78 -10.04 -1.33
C GLY A 272 -15.28 -10.33 -1.46
N VAL A 273 -14.81 -10.34 -2.71
CA VAL A 273 -13.42 -10.73 -3.05
C VAL A 273 -12.45 -9.57 -2.89
N TYR A 274 -11.40 -9.77 -2.10
CA TYR A 274 -10.25 -8.89 -1.93
C TYR A 274 -9.04 -9.42 -2.69
N ILE A 275 -8.11 -8.51 -2.99
CA ILE A 275 -6.76 -8.86 -3.44
C ILE A 275 -5.89 -8.80 -2.19
N VAL A 276 -5.41 -9.95 -1.73
CA VAL A 276 -4.41 -10.05 -0.67
C VAL A 276 -3.05 -9.87 -1.31
N VAL A 277 -2.24 -8.97 -0.75
CA VAL A 277 -0.94 -8.55 -1.26
C VAL A 277 0.10 -8.79 -0.17
N GLU A 278 1.21 -9.43 -0.55
CA GLU A 278 2.41 -9.60 0.28
C GLU A 278 2.94 -8.22 0.70
N VAL A 279 3.30 -8.09 1.97
CA VAL A 279 3.77 -6.83 2.55
C VAL A 279 5.27 -6.67 2.29
N VAL A 280 5.68 -5.50 1.79
CA VAL A 280 7.03 -5.25 1.25
C VAL A 280 8.09 -5.34 2.34
N ASP A 281 7.86 -4.65 3.44
CA ASP A 281 8.69 -4.58 4.64
C ASP A 281 8.61 -5.84 5.54
N ASP A 282 7.93 -6.89 5.09
CA ASP A 282 7.86 -8.19 5.78
C ASP A 282 8.71 -9.24 5.05
N THR A 283 8.22 -9.80 3.94
CA THR A 283 8.82 -10.99 3.31
C THR A 283 9.39 -10.74 1.92
N VAL A 284 8.94 -9.68 1.24
CA VAL A 284 9.36 -9.38 -0.14
C VAL A 284 10.86 -9.10 -0.22
N ILE A 285 11.37 -8.20 0.64
CA ILE A 285 12.76 -7.74 0.55
C ILE A 285 13.72 -8.89 0.81
N ASP A 286 13.50 -9.68 1.86
CA ASP A 286 14.34 -10.84 2.13
C ASP A 286 14.24 -11.89 1.00
N ARG A 287 13.04 -12.19 0.49
CA ARG A 287 12.85 -13.12 -0.63
C ARG A 287 13.60 -12.69 -1.90
N VAL A 288 13.54 -11.41 -2.25
CA VAL A 288 14.08 -10.89 -3.51
C VAL A 288 15.59 -10.61 -3.41
N PHE A 289 16.06 -10.06 -2.30
CA PHE A 289 17.45 -9.61 -2.13
C PHE A 289 18.30 -10.55 -1.26
N GLY A 290 17.67 -11.49 -0.55
CA GLY A 290 18.31 -12.45 0.36
C GLY A 290 18.73 -11.86 1.71
N SER A 291 18.27 -10.63 2.01
CA SER A 291 18.44 -9.94 3.29
C SER A 291 17.59 -8.66 3.31
N ASP A 292 17.07 -8.34 4.48
CA ASP A 292 16.33 -7.11 4.84
C ASP A 292 17.14 -6.12 5.70
N ASP A 293 18.46 -6.32 5.83
CA ASP A 293 19.38 -5.48 6.64
C ASP A 293 19.50 -4.01 6.16
N GLY A 294 18.93 -3.68 4.99
CA GLY A 294 18.95 -2.35 4.38
C GLY A 294 17.86 -1.43 4.94
N ASN A 295 17.76 -0.22 4.39
CA ASN A 295 16.59 0.64 4.63
C ASN A 295 15.54 0.44 3.53
N ILE A 296 14.28 0.48 3.93
CA ILE A 296 13.09 0.42 3.07
C ILE A 296 12.37 1.77 3.22
N TYR A 297 12.04 2.41 2.10
CA TYR A 297 11.45 3.75 2.11
C TYR A 297 10.18 3.82 1.25
N GLU A 298 9.00 4.00 1.83
CA GLU A 298 7.82 4.36 1.02
C GLU A 298 7.97 5.79 0.47
N GLY A 299 7.75 5.95 -0.83
CA GLY A 299 7.86 7.24 -1.50
C GLY A 299 6.58 8.07 -1.41
N ASP A 300 6.58 9.14 -0.63
CA ASP A 300 5.48 10.11 -0.54
C ASP A 300 5.97 11.56 -0.61
N GLY A 301 5.29 12.43 -1.34
CA GLY A 301 5.64 13.86 -1.42
C GLY A 301 6.71 14.21 -2.47
N SER A 302 7.28 15.42 -2.34
CA SER A 302 8.05 16.03 -3.44
C SER A 302 9.54 15.68 -3.46
N GLY A 303 10.07 15.29 -2.29
CA GLY A 303 11.48 14.93 -2.13
C GLY A 303 11.84 13.71 -2.94
N VAL A 304 10.90 12.77 -3.13
CA VAL A 304 11.09 11.51 -3.87
C VAL A 304 11.06 11.66 -5.39
N SER A 305 11.06 12.88 -5.92
CA SER A 305 11.11 13.12 -7.38
C SER A 305 12.47 12.84 -8.04
N LEU A 306 13.50 12.55 -7.24
CA LEU A 306 14.92 12.51 -7.65
C LEU A 306 15.42 13.82 -8.27
N ALA A 307 14.68 14.93 -8.10
CA ALA A 307 15.14 16.27 -8.42
C ALA A 307 15.96 16.83 -7.26
N GLU A 308 16.80 17.83 -7.54
CA GLU A 308 17.62 18.47 -6.51
C GLU A 308 16.71 19.03 -5.41
N GLY A 309 16.97 18.62 -4.17
CA GLY A 309 16.16 18.94 -3.01
C GLY A 309 17.01 19.20 -1.77
N THR A 310 16.42 19.83 -0.77
CA THR A 310 17.03 19.97 0.55
C THR A 310 16.93 18.67 1.33
N GLN A 311 17.86 18.43 2.26
CA GLN A 311 17.83 17.28 3.16
C GLN A 311 16.46 17.10 3.84
N GLY A 312 15.90 18.17 4.40
CA GLY A 312 14.58 18.09 5.06
C GLY A 312 13.42 17.77 4.11
N GLN A 313 13.52 18.05 2.80
CA GLN A 313 12.52 17.58 1.84
C GLN A 313 12.66 16.10 1.56
N ILE A 314 13.89 15.58 1.48
CA ILE A 314 14.19 14.17 1.25
C ILE A 314 13.72 13.36 2.47
N GLU A 315 14.18 13.70 3.67
CA GLU A 315 13.78 13.03 4.93
C GLU A 315 12.26 13.09 5.15
N GLY A 316 11.61 14.19 4.76
CA GLY A 316 10.16 14.34 4.89
C GLY A 316 9.35 13.64 3.79
N SER A 317 9.99 13.02 2.80
CA SER A 317 9.32 12.37 1.66
C SER A 317 9.62 10.88 1.51
N PHE A 318 10.80 10.42 1.95
CA PHE A 318 11.12 9.00 2.04
C PHE A 318 10.68 8.49 3.41
N LEU A 319 9.50 7.88 3.49
CA LEU A 319 8.96 7.35 4.75
C LEU A 319 9.67 6.04 5.07
N LYS A 320 10.42 5.97 6.18
CA LYS A 320 11.08 4.73 6.59
C LYS A 320 10.04 3.70 7.04
N GLU A 321 10.09 2.50 6.46
CA GLU A 321 9.25 1.35 6.83
C GLU A 321 10.00 0.32 7.68
N ASN A 322 11.32 0.48 7.79
CA ASN A 322 12.14 -0.24 8.75
C ASN A 322 13.22 0.69 9.33
N ASN A 323 13.86 0.25 10.42
CA ASN A 323 14.88 1.04 11.12
C ASN A 323 14.36 2.46 11.47
N GLU A 324 13.08 2.60 11.82
CA GLU A 324 12.40 3.91 11.98
C GLU A 324 13.04 4.79 13.07
N ASP A 325 13.54 4.17 14.14
CA ASP A 325 14.25 4.87 15.22
C ASP A 325 15.67 5.32 14.83
N GLU A 326 16.19 4.83 13.70
CA GLU A 326 17.51 5.19 13.20
C GLU A 326 17.44 6.45 12.33
N ALA A 327 17.94 7.56 12.87
CA ALA A 327 18.13 8.81 12.13
C ALA A 327 19.34 8.76 11.16
N ASP A 328 19.51 7.66 10.45
CA ASP A 328 20.51 7.48 9.39
C ASP A 328 19.85 7.55 8.01
N TRP A 329 20.19 8.60 7.26
CA TRP A 329 19.73 8.88 5.89
C TRP A 329 20.90 8.91 4.90
N SER A 330 22.07 8.44 5.31
CA SER A 330 23.31 8.60 4.55
C SER A 330 23.28 7.86 3.20
N ASP A 331 22.47 6.81 3.07
CA ASP A 331 22.25 6.09 1.82
C ASP A 331 21.50 6.93 0.79
N ILE A 332 20.36 7.52 1.16
CA ILE A 332 19.56 8.36 0.25
C ILE A 332 20.26 9.69 -0.02
N GLU A 333 20.96 10.27 0.96
CA GLU A 333 21.79 11.46 0.75
C GLU A 333 22.92 11.18 -0.27
N ALA A 334 23.60 10.03 -0.15
CA ALA A 334 24.64 9.63 -1.11
C ALA A 334 24.08 9.42 -2.52
N LEU A 335 22.86 8.88 -2.64
CA LEU A 335 22.18 8.77 -3.92
C LEU A 335 22.00 10.15 -4.57
N TYR A 336 21.45 11.12 -3.83
CA TYR A 336 21.20 12.46 -4.36
C TYR A 336 22.50 13.19 -4.70
N GLU A 337 23.54 13.06 -3.86
CA GLU A 337 24.86 13.61 -4.16
C GLU A 337 25.41 13.04 -5.47
N ALA A 338 25.35 11.72 -5.66
CA ALA A 338 25.80 11.06 -6.88
C ALA A 338 24.95 11.46 -8.11
N LEU A 339 23.62 11.55 -7.95
CA LEU A 339 22.69 11.90 -9.03
C LEU A 339 22.93 13.32 -9.56
N HIS A 340 23.25 14.26 -8.66
CA HIS A 340 23.43 15.69 -8.95
C HIS A 340 24.88 16.14 -9.09
N ALA A 341 25.86 15.22 -9.02
CA ALA A 341 27.26 15.55 -9.17
C ALA A 341 27.58 16.25 -10.51
N ASP A 342 28.47 17.26 -10.49
CA ASP A 342 28.92 18.02 -11.67
C ASP A 342 29.49 17.12 -12.79
N SER A 343 30.00 15.94 -12.42
CA SER A 343 30.49 14.91 -13.34
C SER A 343 29.41 14.49 -14.35
N ARG A 344 28.12 14.58 -14.01
CA ARG A 344 26.99 14.32 -14.92
C ARG A 344 27.10 15.06 -16.25
N THR A 345 27.67 16.27 -16.24
CA THR A 345 27.83 17.10 -17.45
C THR A 345 29.27 17.17 -17.95
N SER A 346 30.24 17.10 -17.03
CA SER A 346 31.66 17.25 -17.35
C SER A 346 32.35 15.94 -17.76
N ASP A 347 31.92 14.79 -17.19
CA ASP A 347 32.34 13.44 -17.55
C ASP A 347 31.20 12.41 -17.31
N PRO A 348 30.21 12.34 -18.23
CA PRO A 348 29.03 11.50 -18.05
C PRO A 348 29.34 9.99 -17.91
N ALA A 349 30.49 9.53 -18.42
CA ALA A 349 30.88 8.13 -18.32
C ALA A 349 31.34 7.79 -16.90
N ALA A 350 32.18 8.64 -16.31
CA ALA A 350 32.60 8.49 -14.91
C ALA A 350 31.41 8.66 -13.94
N TRP A 351 30.54 9.64 -14.20
CA TRP A 351 29.33 9.84 -13.41
C TRP A 351 28.43 8.61 -13.38
N ARG A 352 28.14 8.02 -14.55
CA ARG A 352 27.31 6.81 -14.62
C ARG A 352 27.94 5.65 -13.83
N ALA A 353 29.25 5.45 -13.98
CA ALA A 353 29.95 4.39 -13.28
C ALA A 353 29.92 4.57 -11.75
N GLU A 354 29.94 5.81 -11.26
CA GLU A 354 29.81 6.10 -9.82
C GLU A 354 28.37 5.90 -9.34
N LEU A 355 27.38 6.44 -10.06
CA LEU A 355 25.97 6.29 -9.73
C LEU A 355 25.55 4.82 -9.64
N GLU A 356 25.98 4.00 -10.60
CA GLU A 356 25.69 2.56 -10.65
C GLU A 356 26.34 1.75 -9.51
N THR A 357 27.15 2.37 -8.66
CA THR A 357 27.64 1.73 -7.42
C THR A 357 26.67 1.84 -6.25
N LEU A 358 25.70 2.76 -6.33
CA LEU A 358 24.70 3.06 -5.31
C LEU A 358 23.27 2.73 -5.79
N PHE A 359 23.02 2.89 -7.08
CA PHE A 359 21.69 2.80 -7.67
C PHE A 359 21.64 1.76 -8.80
N ASN A 360 20.69 0.83 -8.71
CA ASN A 360 20.47 -0.16 -9.75
C ASN A 360 19.72 0.44 -10.95
N VAL A 361 20.47 1.21 -11.77
CA VAL A 361 19.95 1.91 -12.95
C VAL A 361 19.27 0.95 -13.95
N PRO A 362 19.80 -0.25 -14.27
CA PRO A 362 19.13 -1.19 -15.16
C PRO A 362 17.71 -1.54 -14.70
N ASP A 363 17.54 -1.92 -13.44
CA ASP A 363 16.24 -2.35 -12.91
C ASP A 363 15.28 -1.15 -12.80
N PHE A 364 15.76 0.01 -12.38
CA PHE A 364 14.97 1.25 -12.37
C PHE A 364 14.43 1.61 -13.75
N LEU A 365 15.28 1.55 -14.79
CA LEU A 365 14.85 1.86 -16.15
C LEU A 365 13.88 0.82 -16.72
N HIS A 366 14.03 -0.44 -16.32
CA HIS A 366 13.10 -1.50 -16.71
C HIS A 366 11.73 -1.32 -16.04
N TRP A 367 11.73 -1.05 -14.72
CA TRP A 367 10.54 -0.69 -13.96
C TRP A 367 9.85 0.53 -14.58
N LEU A 368 10.58 1.60 -14.89
CA LEU A 368 10.01 2.81 -15.49
C LEU A 368 9.39 2.53 -16.87
N ALA A 369 10.02 1.68 -17.68
CA ALA A 369 9.48 1.27 -18.97
C ALA A 369 8.19 0.45 -18.83
N LEU A 370 8.12 -0.44 -17.84
CA LEU A 370 6.95 -1.25 -17.54
C LEU A 370 5.80 -0.38 -16.99
N SER A 371 6.08 0.50 -16.02
CA SER A 371 5.13 1.48 -15.49
C SER A 371 4.54 2.36 -16.60
N ALA A 372 5.37 2.81 -17.55
CA ALA A 372 4.90 3.56 -18.71
C ALA A 372 4.00 2.71 -19.65
N ALA A 373 4.32 1.41 -19.81
CA ALA A 373 3.54 0.50 -20.67
C ALA A 373 2.17 0.16 -20.09
N ILE A 374 2.08 -0.04 -18.76
CA ILE A 374 0.82 -0.33 -18.07
C ILE A 374 0.03 0.94 -17.69
N GLN A 375 0.57 2.13 -18.01
CA GLN A 375 -0.01 3.44 -17.69
C GLN A 375 -0.21 3.67 -16.19
N HIS A 376 0.79 3.29 -15.38
CA HIS A 376 0.84 3.68 -13.97
C HIS A 376 1.19 5.16 -13.89
N TRP A 377 0.16 6.01 -13.94
CA TRP A 377 0.34 7.46 -14.02
C TRP A 377 0.65 8.11 -12.67
N ASP A 378 0.31 7.43 -11.58
CA ASP A 378 0.56 7.88 -10.20
C ASP A 378 1.91 7.40 -9.66
N THR A 379 2.90 7.32 -10.56
CA THR A 379 4.31 7.08 -10.24
C THR A 379 5.18 7.94 -11.18
N TYR A 380 6.50 7.73 -11.17
CA TYR A 380 7.43 8.44 -12.05
C TYR A 380 6.95 8.45 -13.52
N GLY A 381 6.78 9.67 -14.07
CA GLY A 381 6.22 9.91 -15.41
C GLY A 381 4.93 10.74 -15.41
N GLY A 382 4.25 10.82 -14.26
CA GLY A 382 3.14 11.73 -14.01
C GLY A 382 3.22 12.36 -12.62
N MET A 383 3.27 11.53 -11.58
CA MET A 383 3.40 11.90 -10.17
C MET A 383 4.69 11.29 -9.59
N THR A 384 4.77 11.10 -8.26
CA THR A 384 5.91 10.50 -7.55
C THR A 384 5.42 9.75 -6.31
N HIS A 385 4.50 8.80 -6.50
CA HIS A 385 3.98 7.94 -5.44
C HIS A 385 4.07 6.47 -5.85
N ASN A 386 3.59 5.60 -4.96
CA ASN A 386 3.33 4.19 -5.22
C ASN A 386 4.59 3.39 -5.54
N PHE A 387 5.66 3.64 -4.78
CA PHE A 387 6.87 2.82 -4.80
C PHE A 387 7.52 2.77 -3.42
N TYR A 388 8.35 1.74 -3.22
CA TYR A 388 9.34 1.70 -2.13
C TYR A 388 10.75 1.88 -2.70
#